data_AF-A0A2N6A7Y4-F1
#
_entry.id   AF-A0A2N6A7Y4-F1
#
_cell.length_a   1.000
_cell.length_b   1.000
_cell.length_c   1.000
_cell.angle_alpha   90.00
_cell.angle_beta   90.00
_cell.angle_gamma   90.00
#
_symmetry.space_group_name_H-M   'P 1'
#
loop_
_entity.id
_entity.type
_entity.pdbx_description
1 polymer ?
#
loop_
_entity_poly.entity_id
_entity_poly.type
_entity_poly.pdbx_seq_one_letter_code
_entity_poly.pdbx_strand_id
1 'polypeptide(L)'
;MNYKLQITSYKFLLIILAIVVIIILFFLFLNNNDSEVVVLEEPTIDEGMEYSRISFFNSSSKRASMAIPVFWEGNYRLKEEGDVAVFYFLDSEAQANEIFKVLKKNDKSGLKDCSDNTSIELIRSEYSYKEELKKYLIYFDKIVDSLECS
;
A
#
# COMPACT_ATOMS: atom_id res chain seq x y z
N MET A 1 -55.52 -45.17 9.53
CA MET A 1 -54.11 -45.20 9.08
C MET A 1 -53.80 -43.91 8.33
N ASN A 2 -53.14 -42.92 8.95
CA ASN A 2 -52.69 -41.70 8.27
C ASN A 2 -51.48 -41.01 8.95
N TYR A 3 -50.76 -41.72 9.82
CA TYR A 3 -49.60 -41.19 10.55
C TYR A 3 -48.32 -41.13 9.69
N LYS A 4 -48.27 -41.88 8.58
CA LYS A 4 -47.06 -41.95 7.73
C LYS A 4 -46.85 -40.68 6.88
N LEU A 5 -47.93 -39.99 6.49
CA LEU A 5 -47.89 -38.76 5.69
C LEU A 5 -47.50 -37.52 6.52
N GLN A 6 -47.97 -37.41 7.76
CA GLN A 6 -47.60 -36.29 8.65
C GLN A 6 -46.11 -36.33 9.05
N ILE A 7 -45.52 -37.52 9.13
CA ILE A 7 -44.11 -37.68 9.53
C ILE A 7 -43.13 -37.15 8.47
N THR A 8 -43.49 -37.27 7.20
CA THR A 8 -42.69 -36.74 6.08
C THR A 8 -42.73 -35.21 6.00
N SER A 9 -43.86 -34.58 6.34
CA SER A 9 -44.03 -33.13 6.26
C SER A 9 -43.21 -32.38 7.31
N TYR A 10 -43.12 -32.88 8.55
CA TYR A 10 -42.33 -32.19 9.59
C TYR A 10 -40.81 -32.29 9.32
N LYS A 11 -40.34 -33.41 8.76
CA LYS A 11 -38.92 -33.58 8.39
C LYS A 11 -38.54 -32.62 7.27
N PHE A 12 -39.43 -32.44 6.30
CA PHE A 12 -39.24 -31.47 5.23
C PHE A 12 -39.22 -30.03 5.76
N LEU A 13 -40.12 -29.71 6.70
CA LEU A 13 -40.16 -28.40 7.37
C LEU A 13 -38.88 -28.11 8.16
N LEU A 14 -38.32 -29.11 8.85
CA LEU A 14 -37.03 -28.98 9.56
C LEU A 14 -35.85 -28.75 8.60
N ILE A 15 -35.85 -29.39 7.43
CA ILE A 15 -34.81 -29.17 6.40
C ILE A 15 -34.87 -27.74 5.87
N ILE A 16 -36.06 -27.22 5.58
CA ILE A 16 -36.23 -25.83 5.14
C ILE A 16 -35.75 -24.86 6.22
N LEU A 17 -36.10 -25.11 7.49
CA LEU A 17 -35.65 -24.27 8.60
C LEU A 17 -34.13 -24.25 8.72
N ALA A 18 -33.47 -25.40 8.58
CA ALA A 18 -32.01 -25.49 8.61
C ALA A 18 -31.35 -24.72 7.45
N ILE A 19 -31.92 -24.79 6.24
CA ILE A 19 -31.43 -24.02 5.08
C ILE A 19 -31.56 -22.51 5.33
N VAL A 20 -32.68 -22.06 5.89
CA VAL A 20 -32.90 -20.64 6.22
C VAL A 20 -31.87 -20.14 7.23
N VAL A 21 -31.57 -20.94 8.27
CA VAL A 21 -30.54 -20.59 9.26
C VAL A 21 -29.15 -20.49 8.62
N ILE A 22 -28.80 -21.42 7.73
CA ILE A 22 -27.52 -21.39 7.00
C ILE A 22 -27.42 -20.14 6.12
N ILE A 23 -28.50 -19.77 5.42
CA ILE A 23 -28.55 -18.57 4.58
C ILE A 23 -28.35 -17.31 5.44
N ILE A 24 -29.04 -17.20 6.58
CA ILE A 24 -28.88 -16.06 7.49
C ILE A 24 -27.44 -15.96 8.00
N LEU A 25 -26.85 -17.08 8.44
CA LEU A 25 -25.46 -17.11 8.89
C LEU A 25 -24.48 -16.74 7.79
N PHE A 26 -24.74 -17.16 6.55
CA PHE A 26 -23.94 -16.79 5.38
C PHE A 26 -24.01 -15.29 5.11
N PHE A 27 -25.21 -14.69 5.16
CA PHE A 27 -25.37 -13.24 5.00
C PHE A 27 -24.73 -12.44 6.14
N LEU A 28 -24.82 -12.91 7.38
CA LEU A 28 -24.14 -12.28 8.52
C LEU A 28 -22.62 -12.37 8.39
N PHE A 29 -22.09 -13.49 7.88
CA PHE A 29 -20.66 -13.65 7.65
C PHE A 29 -20.17 -12.75 6.50
N LEU A 30 -20.97 -12.54 5.46
CA LEU A 30 -20.66 -11.59 4.39
C LEU A 30 -20.74 -10.13 4.84
N ASN A 31 -21.71 -9.77 5.69
CA ASN A 31 -21.88 -8.40 6.20
C ASN A 31 -20.88 -8.03 7.31
N ASN A 32 -20.30 -8.99 8.03
CA ASN A 32 -19.25 -8.70 9.02
C ASN A 32 -17.88 -8.39 8.36
N ASN A 33 -17.77 -8.52 7.05
CA ASN A 33 -16.73 -7.87 6.28
C ASN A 33 -17.24 -6.48 5.88
N ASP A 34 -17.62 -5.67 6.87
CA ASP A 34 -17.57 -4.22 6.74
C ASP A 34 -16.08 -3.90 6.52
N SER A 35 -15.63 -4.08 5.28
CA SER A 35 -14.59 -3.25 4.71
C SER A 35 -15.19 -1.86 4.78
N GLU A 36 -14.89 -1.19 5.90
CA GLU A 36 -15.05 0.23 6.08
C GLU A 36 -14.63 0.84 4.75
N VAL A 37 -15.64 1.30 3.98
CA VAL A 37 -15.37 2.03 2.75
C VAL A 37 -14.86 3.36 3.28
N VAL A 38 -13.56 3.38 3.59
CA VAL A 38 -12.80 4.59 3.81
C VAL A 38 -12.97 5.33 2.50
N VAL A 39 -13.88 6.31 2.52
CA VAL A 39 -13.97 7.30 1.47
C VAL A 39 -12.62 8.00 1.52
N LEU A 40 -11.69 7.51 0.70
CA LEU A 40 -10.41 8.12 0.47
C LEU A 40 -10.75 9.45 -0.18
N GLU A 41 -10.88 10.50 0.63
CA GLU A 41 -10.83 11.86 0.12
C GLU A 41 -9.59 11.93 -0.77
N GLU A 42 -9.81 12.26 -2.05
CA GLU A 42 -8.70 12.45 -2.98
C GLU A 42 -7.72 13.41 -2.31
N PRO A 43 -6.45 13.04 -2.13
CA PRO A 43 -5.47 13.95 -1.56
C PRO A 43 -5.37 15.14 -2.50
N THR A 44 -6.02 16.23 -2.16
CA THR A 44 -5.75 17.52 -2.76
C THR A 44 -4.31 17.85 -2.39
N ILE A 45 -3.46 18.01 -3.41
CA ILE A 45 -2.10 18.49 -3.24
C ILE A 45 -2.20 19.91 -2.68
N ASP A 46 -2.23 20.03 -1.36
CA ASP A 46 -2.35 21.33 -0.69
C ASP A 46 -1.02 22.10 -0.84
N GLU A 47 -1.10 23.38 -1.21
CA GLU A 47 0.06 24.27 -1.32
C GLU A 47 0.73 24.50 0.05
N GLY A 48 0.00 24.25 1.16
CA GLY A 48 0.50 24.31 2.53
C GLY A 48 1.10 23.00 3.07
N MET A 49 1.30 21.98 2.25
CA MET A 49 1.77 20.68 2.72
C MET A 49 3.20 20.73 3.28
N GLU A 50 3.37 20.25 4.51
CA GLU A 50 4.68 20.10 5.13
C GLU A 50 5.42 18.87 4.61
N TYR A 51 6.72 19.04 4.36
CA TYR A 51 7.62 17.99 3.91
C TYR A 51 8.74 17.78 4.91
N SER A 52 9.08 16.52 5.16
CA SER A 52 10.31 16.15 5.85
C SER A 52 11.35 15.62 4.87
N ARG A 53 12.61 15.62 5.30
CA ARG A 53 13.74 15.19 4.47
C ARG A 53 14.28 13.87 4.98
N ILE A 54 14.40 12.92 4.07
CA ILE A 54 14.98 11.61 4.35
C ILE A 54 16.28 11.46 3.57
N SER A 55 17.26 10.80 4.19
CA SER A 55 18.58 10.57 3.60
C SER A 55 18.85 9.08 3.50
N PHE A 56 19.45 8.68 2.38
CA PHE A 56 19.80 7.30 2.05
C PHE A 56 21.13 7.24 1.29
N PHE A 57 21.59 6.03 1.05
CA PHE A 57 22.98 5.65 0.83
C PHE A 57 23.92 6.17 1.92
N ASN A 58 23.49 6.14 3.19
CA ASN A 58 24.23 6.73 4.31
C ASN A 58 25.60 6.07 4.56
N SER A 59 25.72 4.78 4.23
CA SER A 59 26.96 3.99 4.27
C SER A 59 27.89 4.24 3.09
N SER A 60 27.43 4.98 2.06
CA SER A 60 28.20 5.29 0.86
C SER A 60 28.84 6.68 0.93
N SER A 61 29.88 6.89 0.12
CA SER A 61 30.51 8.20 -0.08
C SER A 61 29.65 9.16 -0.89
N LYS A 62 28.69 8.64 -1.67
CA LYS A 62 27.71 9.45 -2.41
C LYS A 62 26.36 9.19 -1.81
N ARG A 63 25.85 10.18 -1.08
CA ARG A 63 24.58 10.13 -0.37
C ARG A 63 23.50 10.79 -1.22
N ALA A 64 22.27 10.48 -0.89
CA ALA A 64 21.13 11.15 -1.50
C ALA A 64 20.06 11.42 -0.46
N SER A 65 19.26 12.42 -0.75
CA SER A 65 18.11 12.78 0.06
C SER A 65 16.91 13.09 -0.82
N MET A 66 15.72 12.95 -0.26
CA MET A 66 14.48 13.35 -0.92
C MET A 66 13.51 13.93 0.10
N ALA A 67 12.61 14.78 -0.36
CA ALA A 67 11.50 15.27 0.44
C ALA A 67 10.36 14.25 0.39
N ILE A 68 9.76 13.98 1.55
CA ILE A 68 8.53 13.18 1.69
C ILE A 68 7.49 13.99 2.46
N PRO A 69 6.19 13.82 2.20
CA PRO A 69 5.17 14.46 3.01
C PRO A 69 5.23 13.99 4.47
N VAL A 70 5.07 14.91 5.43
CA VAL A 70 5.19 14.60 6.87
C VAL A 70 4.21 13.52 7.33
N PHE A 71 3.01 13.44 6.76
CA PHE A 71 2.02 12.40 7.11
C PHE A 71 2.47 10.97 6.75
N TRP A 72 3.57 10.81 6.01
CA TRP A 72 4.18 9.49 5.76
C TRP A 72 5.01 9.03 6.94
N GLU A 73 5.51 9.95 7.77
CA GLU A 73 6.36 9.62 8.90
C GLU A 73 5.69 8.62 9.85
N GLY A 74 6.45 7.62 10.28
CA GLY A 74 5.94 6.49 11.06
C GLY A 74 5.28 5.37 10.23
N ASN A 75 4.73 5.70 9.05
CA ASN A 75 3.98 4.78 8.18
C ASN A 75 4.83 4.15 7.06
N TYR A 76 6.04 4.66 6.80
CA TYR A 76 6.98 4.05 5.87
C TYR A 76 8.18 3.41 6.60
N ARG A 77 8.88 2.51 5.90
CA ARG A 77 10.18 1.96 6.28
C ARG A 77 11.14 2.07 5.10
N LEU A 78 12.39 2.39 5.42
CA LEU A 78 13.49 2.45 4.46
C LEU A 78 14.43 1.28 4.73
N LYS A 79 14.81 0.54 3.68
CA LYS A 79 15.85 -0.48 3.73
C LYS A 79 16.91 -0.17 2.68
N GLU A 80 18.17 -0.23 3.08
CA GLU A 80 19.31 -0.01 2.19
C GLU A 80 20.05 -1.34 1.95
N GLU A 81 20.24 -1.69 0.68
CA GLU A 81 20.98 -2.87 0.25
C GLU A 81 21.95 -2.49 -0.86
N GLY A 82 23.19 -2.15 -0.47
CA GLY A 82 24.23 -1.72 -1.41
C GLY A 82 23.84 -0.43 -2.14
N ASP A 83 23.69 -0.53 -3.46
CA ASP A 83 23.32 0.58 -4.36
C ASP A 83 21.80 0.75 -4.52
N VAL A 84 21.00 0.10 -3.67
CA VAL A 84 19.53 0.15 -3.70
C VAL A 84 18.98 0.65 -2.36
N ALA A 85 18.07 1.62 -2.41
CA ALA A 85 17.27 2.06 -1.28
C ALA A 85 15.79 1.77 -1.57
N VAL A 86 15.17 0.89 -0.77
CA VAL A 86 13.80 0.42 -0.96
C VAL A 86 12.89 1.04 0.09
N PHE A 87 11.76 1.58 -0.37
CA PHE A 87 10.76 2.23 0.47
C PHE A 87 9.52 1.35 0.57
N TYR A 88 9.17 0.98 1.80
CA TYR A 88 8.02 0.15 2.10
C TYR A 88 6.96 0.96 2.84
N PHE A 89 5.70 0.73 2.53
CA PHE A 89 4.58 1.14 3.36
C PHE A 89 4.25 0.04 4.35
N LEU A 90 4.02 0.41 5.61
CA LEU A 90 3.43 -0.49 6.59
C LEU A 90 1.92 -0.38 6.51
N ASP A 91 1.29 -1.40 5.93
CA ASP A 91 -0.15 -1.54 6.01
C ASP A 91 -0.57 -1.94 7.44
N SER A 92 -1.82 -1.65 7.78
CA SER A 92 -2.53 -2.01 9.02
C SER A 92 -2.34 -3.48 9.42
N GLU A 93 -2.10 -4.37 8.46
CA GLU A 93 -1.82 -5.80 8.66
C GLU A 93 -0.34 -6.15 8.86
N ALA A 94 0.54 -5.17 9.09
CA ALA A 94 1.99 -5.33 9.20
C ALA A 94 2.69 -5.91 7.95
N GLN A 95 1.99 -5.93 6.81
CA GLN A 95 2.59 -6.28 5.52
C GLN A 95 3.38 -5.09 4.98
N ALA A 96 4.67 -5.31 4.72
CA ALA A 96 5.54 -4.32 4.10
C ALA A 96 5.35 -4.37 2.58
N ASN A 97 4.59 -3.42 2.03
CA ASN A 97 4.40 -3.31 0.58
C ASN A 97 5.43 -2.31 0.01
N GLU A 98 6.22 -2.72 -0.98
CA GLU A 98 7.15 -1.81 -1.66
C GLU A 98 6.34 -0.71 -2.39
N ILE A 99 6.71 0.56 -2.17
CA ILE A 99 6.11 1.71 -2.86
C ILE A 99 6.97 2.06 -4.08
N PHE A 100 8.26 2.23 -3.85
CA PHE A 100 9.27 2.51 -4.85
C PHE A 100 10.66 2.14 -4.33
N LYS A 101 11.61 2.07 -5.26
CA LYS A 101 13.02 1.91 -4.95
C LYS A 101 13.84 2.94 -5.69
N VAL A 102 14.95 3.32 -5.07
CA VAL A 102 15.94 4.22 -5.61
C VAL A 102 17.17 3.41 -5.94
N LEU A 103 17.57 3.41 -7.21
CA LEU A 103 18.79 2.77 -7.69
C LEU A 103 19.87 3.80 -7.88
N LYS A 104 21.05 3.53 -7.34
CA LYS A 104 22.28 4.24 -7.67
C LYS A 104 22.95 3.52 -8.84
N LYS A 105 23.09 4.23 -9.97
CA LYS A 105 23.75 3.73 -11.17
C LYS A 105 25.10 4.42 -11.35
N ASN A 106 26.10 3.69 -11.83
CA ASN A 106 27.42 4.22 -12.19
C ASN A 106 27.51 4.66 -13.66
N ASP A 107 26.39 5.13 -14.21
CA ASP A 107 26.30 5.74 -15.53
C ASP A 107 25.38 6.98 -15.49
N LYS A 108 25.58 7.96 -16.39
CA LYS A 108 24.83 9.23 -16.44
C LYS A 108 23.46 9.13 -17.14
N SER A 109 22.88 7.93 -17.20
CA SER A 109 21.65 7.64 -17.93
C SER A 109 20.39 7.68 -17.06
N GLY A 110 20.52 7.97 -15.76
CA GLY A 110 19.41 7.98 -14.81
C GLY A 110 18.60 9.27 -14.77
N LEU A 111 17.54 9.25 -13.96
CA LEU A 111 16.57 10.33 -13.81
C LEU A 111 17.18 11.62 -13.25
N LYS A 112 18.23 11.49 -12.42
CA LYS A 112 18.97 12.63 -11.87
C LYS A 112 20.47 12.37 -11.83
N ASP A 113 21.24 13.28 -12.43
CA ASP A 113 22.70 13.23 -12.46
C ASP A 113 23.30 13.78 -11.15
N CYS A 114 24.13 12.97 -10.50
CA CYS A 114 24.65 13.20 -9.15
C CYS A 114 26.17 13.49 -9.11
N SER A 115 26.73 13.83 -10.27
CA SER A 115 28.17 13.98 -10.53
C SER A 115 28.98 12.67 -10.46
N ASP A 116 30.18 12.68 -11.06
CA ASP A 116 31.12 11.55 -11.13
C ASP A 116 30.51 10.24 -11.65
N ASN A 117 29.89 10.30 -12.82
CA ASN A 117 29.22 9.16 -13.49
C ASN A 117 28.18 8.45 -12.62
N THR A 118 27.68 9.06 -11.56
CA THR A 118 26.60 8.47 -10.76
C THR A 118 25.30 9.17 -11.09
N SER A 119 24.28 8.38 -11.41
CA SER A 119 22.91 8.85 -11.51
C SER A 119 22.03 8.06 -10.54
N ILE A 120 20.89 8.64 -10.24
CA ILE A 120 19.87 8.00 -9.43
C ILE A 120 18.61 7.80 -10.27
N GLU A 121 18.03 6.62 -10.18
CA GLU A 121 16.77 6.27 -10.81
C GLU A 121 15.74 5.87 -9.76
N LEU A 122 14.57 6.49 -9.82
CA LEU A 122 13.43 6.13 -9.00
C LEU A 122 12.53 5.17 -9.79
N ILE A 123 12.32 3.97 -9.26
CA ILE A 123 11.49 2.94 -9.87
C ILE A 123 10.24 2.75 -9.02
N ARG A 124 9.06 2.90 -9.64
CA ARG A 124 7.77 2.59 -9.01
C ARG A 124 7.62 1.07 -8.86
N SER A 125 7.09 0.63 -7.73
CA SER A 125 6.78 -0.78 -7.53
C SER A 125 5.52 -1.20 -8.30
N GLU A 126 5.43 -2.47 -8.69
CA GLU A 126 4.20 -3.05 -9.24
C GLU A 126 3.05 -3.09 -8.21
N TYR A 127 3.35 -3.04 -6.91
CA TYR A 127 2.34 -2.99 -5.85
C TYR A 127 1.71 -1.61 -5.67
N SER A 128 2.27 -0.58 -6.31
CA SER A 128 1.79 0.80 -6.25
C SER A 128 0.38 1.00 -6.85
N TYR A 129 -0.18 -0.04 -7.49
CA TYR A 129 -1.54 -0.04 -8.04
C TYR A 129 -2.64 -0.44 -7.05
N LYS A 130 -2.32 -0.81 -5.79
CA LYS A 130 -3.34 -0.94 -4.74
C LYS A 130 -4.01 0.42 -4.52
N GLU A 131 -5.34 0.46 -4.42
CA GLU A 131 -6.11 1.71 -4.24
C GLU A 131 -5.59 2.55 -3.06
N GLU A 132 -5.26 1.89 -1.95
CA GLU A 132 -4.71 2.52 -0.74
C GLU A 132 -3.36 3.20 -0.97
N LEU A 133 -2.59 2.75 -1.97
CA LEU A 133 -1.27 3.28 -2.31
C LEU A 133 -1.34 4.42 -3.34
N LYS A 134 -2.44 4.53 -4.08
CA LYS A 134 -2.62 5.60 -5.08
C LYS A 134 -2.51 7.00 -4.49
N LYS A 135 -2.99 7.20 -3.26
CA LYS A 135 -2.89 8.49 -2.55
C LYS A 135 -1.45 8.96 -2.35
N TYR A 136 -0.51 8.02 -2.25
CA TYR A 136 0.91 8.32 -2.08
C TYR A 136 1.60 8.58 -3.42
N LEU A 137 1.13 7.93 -4.49
CA LEU A 137 1.65 8.13 -5.84
C LEU A 137 1.44 9.54 -6.40
N ILE A 138 0.43 10.26 -5.91
CA ILE A 138 0.16 11.66 -6.33
C ILE A 138 1.36 12.57 -6.01
N TYR A 139 2.15 12.21 -4.99
CA TYR A 139 3.35 12.95 -4.58
C TYR A 139 4.62 12.48 -5.27
N PHE A 140 4.56 11.42 -6.09
CA PHE A 140 5.74 10.79 -6.66
C PHE A 140 6.55 11.76 -7.51
N ASP A 141 5.89 12.59 -8.33
CA ASP A 141 6.60 13.52 -9.21
C ASP A 141 7.29 14.63 -8.39
N LYS A 142 6.65 15.14 -7.33
CA LYS A 142 7.29 16.07 -6.38
C LYS A 142 8.47 15.42 -5.63
N ILE A 143 8.34 14.14 -5.29
CA ILE A 143 9.41 13.35 -4.67
C ILE A 143 10.61 13.25 -5.62
N VAL A 144 10.37 12.95 -6.90
CA VAL A 144 11.40 12.92 -7.96
C VAL A 144 12.12 14.26 -8.04
N ASP A 145 11.38 15.37 -8.10
CA ASP A 145 11.95 16.70 -8.24
C ASP A 145 12.82 17.09 -7.04
N SER A 146 12.42 16.66 -5.84
CA SER A 146 13.13 16.93 -4.59
C SER A 146 14.38 16.08 -4.36
N LEU A 147 14.62 15.08 -5.22
CA LEU A 147 15.75 14.16 -5.08
C LEU A 147 17.06 14.94 -5.19
N GLU A 148 17.93 14.88 -4.20
CA GLU A 148 19.19 15.61 -4.19
C GLU A 148 20.34 14.67 -3.86
N CYS A 149 21.49 14.90 -4.49
CA CYS A 149 22.71 14.15 -4.27
C CYS A 149 23.74 15.00 -3.55
N SER A 150 24.44 14.38 -2.60
CA SER A 150 25.42 15.03 -1.72
C SER A 150 26.66 14.19 -1.54
#